data_AF-A0A957SYI5-F1
#
_entry.id   AF-A0A957SYI5-F1
#
_cell.length_a   1.000
_cell.length_b   1.000
_cell.length_c   1.000
_cell.angle_alpha   90.00
_cell.angle_beta   90.00
_cell.angle_gamma   90.00
#
_symmetry.space_group_name_H-M   'P 1'
#
loop_
_entity.id
_entity.type
_entity.pdbx_description
1 polymer ?
#
loop_
_entity_poly.entity_id
_entity_poly.type
_entity_poly.pdbx_seq_one_letter_code
_entity_poly.pdbx_strand_id
1 'polypeptide(L)'
;PTVMVVSAQTAAETLAAGHSVLSTWAMAPTLHAELPAELAVTSVAVDPNWIRFMQTDDTGDGPPQMSRPDHGMGVWMGVGEASADDRLSAEQLLQQPLLPTVTLHRYRVQDTPHSPLAAYREPIADAEGVDLFLLWQVAEGAWPADVAISVRLTAAGAVIEGAQIDRNRPATGLNVPGGDYLSDPYHFALTAEAKAAVDGALIILYRPTDGGFVNVAQLALAW
;
A
#
# COMPACT_ATOMS: atom_id res chain seq x y z
N PRO A 1 2.82 -10.04 -22.43
CA PRO A 1 4.13 -10.69 -22.18
C PRO A 1 3.95 -11.68 -21.04
N THR A 2 4.54 -12.87 -21.12
CA THR A 2 4.46 -13.85 -20.02
C THR A 2 5.32 -13.35 -18.87
N VAL A 3 4.73 -13.13 -17.70
CA VAL A 3 5.46 -12.77 -16.49
C VAL A 3 5.71 -14.05 -15.68
N MET A 4 6.89 -14.15 -15.08
CA MET A 4 7.30 -15.30 -14.27
C MET A 4 7.84 -14.80 -12.95
N VAL A 5 7.40 -15.42 -11.85
CA VAL A 5 7.97 -15.19 -10.53
C VAL A 5 9.37 -15.80 -10.50
N VAL A 6 10.35 -15.00 -10.10
CA VAL A 6 11.76 -15.42 -10.04
C VAL A 6 12.30 -15.29 -8.61
N SER A 7 13.36 -16.02 -8.29
CA SER A 7 14.06 -15.86 -7.01
C SER A 7 14.75 -14.49 -6.92
N ALA A 8 15.05 -14.01 -5.71
CA ALA A 8 15.80 -12.77 -5.52
C ALA A 8 17.18 -12.79 -6.20
N GLN A 9 17.85 -13.95 -6.17
CA GLN A 9 19.12 -14.13 -6.87
C GLN A 9 18.95 -14.00 -8.39
N THR A 10 17.95 -14.67 -8.95
CA THR A 10 17.62 -14.58 -10.39
C THR A 10 17.21 -13.17 -10.79
N ALA A 11 16.48 -12.45 -9.93
CA ALA A 11 16.15 -11.05 -10.14
C ALA A 11 17.41 -10.17 -10.18
N ALA A 12 18.34 -10.35 -9.24
CA ALA A 12 19.60 -9.62 -9.20
C ALA A 12 20.45 -9.88 -10.47
N GLU A 13 20.55 -11.13 -10.90
CA GLU A 13 21.23 -11.52 -12.15
C GLU A 13 20.56 -10.89 -13.38
N THR A 14 19.23 -10.87 -13.41
CA THR A 14 18.44 -10.27 -14.50
C THR A 14 18.66 -8.75 -14.59
N LEU A 15 18.68 -8.06 -13.44
CA LEU A 15 19.00 -6.64 -13.37
C LEU A 15 20.45 -6.37 -13.80
N ALA A 16 21.40 -7.19 -13.36
CA ALA A 16 22.81 -7.06 -13.76
C ALA A 16 23.03 -7.26 -15.27
N ALA A 17 22.19 -8.07 -15.91
CA ALA A 17 22.17 -8.27 -17.36
C ALA A 17 21.47 -7.13 -18.14
N GLY A 18 20.96 -6.09 -17.45
CA GLY A 18 20.28 -4.95 -18.07
C GLY A 18 18.82 -5.23 -18.46
N HIS A 19 18.24 -6.31 -17.96
CA HIS A 19 16.84 -6.63 -18.16
C HIS A 19 15.97 -6.04 -17.03
N SER A 20 14.69 -5.80 -17.33
CA SER A 20 13.74 -5.27 -16.35
C SER A 20 13.22 -6.38 -15.43
N VAL A 21 13.23 -6.10 -14.13
CA VAL A 21 12.50 -6.90 -13.11
C VAL A 21 11.41 -6.02 -12.54
N LEU A 22 10.19 -6.54 -12.48
CA LEU A 22 9.06 -5.88 -11.85
C LEU A 22 8.96 -6.37 -10.40
N SER A 23 8.81 -5.44 -9.46
CA SER A 23 8.44 -5.80 -8.09
C SER A 23 7.02 -6.37 -8.07
N THR A 24 6.68 -7.12 -7.01
CA THR A 24 5.31 -7.61 -6.79
C THR A 24 4.30 -6.45 -6.86
N TRP A 25 4.71 -5.27 -6.37
CA TRP A 25 3.94 -4.03 -6.45
C TRP A 25 3.70 -3.56 -7.89
N ALA A 26 4.73 -3.53 -8.74
CA ALA A 26 4.58 -3.15 -10.15
C ALA A 26 3.72 -4.17 -10.93
N MET A 27 3.65 -5.40 -10.43
CA MET A 27 2.80 -6.46 -10.96
C MET A 27 1.39 -6.50 -10.36
N ALA A 28 1.10 -5.73 -9.30
CA ALA A 28 -0.18 -5.75 -8.61
C ALA A 28 -1.40 -5.58 -9.53
N PRO A 29 -1.42 -4.63 -10.51
CA PRO A 29 -2.53 -4.52 -11.45
C PRO A 29 -2.73 -5.78 -12.28
N THR A 30 -1.63 -6.37 -12.76
CA THR A 30 -1.68 -7.57 -13.61
C THR A 30 -2.14 -8.77 -12.80
N LEU A 31 -1.60 -8.95 -11.58
CA LEU A 31 -2.02 -10.00 -10.66
C LEU A 31 -3.49 -9.87 -10.30
N HIS A 32 -3.98 -8.65 -10.05
CA HIS A 32 -5.39 -8.39 -9.80
C HIS A 32 -6.27 -8.68 -11.03
N ALA A 33 -5.84 -8.29 -12.23
CA ALA A 33 -6.56 -8.58 -13.48
C ALA A 33 -6.61 -10.07 -13.83
N GLU A 34 -5.66 -10.87 -13.32
CA GLU A 34 -5.64 -12.33 -13.46
C GLU A 34 -6.46 -13.06 -12.39
N LEU A 35 -6.93 -12.36 -11.34
CA LEU A 35 -7.86 -12.96 -10.38
C LEU A 35 -9.19 -13.31 -11.08
N PRO A 36 -9.84 -14.43 -10.70
CA PRO A 36 -11.16 -14.75 -11.23
C PRO A 36 -12.14 -13.60 -10.98
N ALA A 37 -12.94 -13.23 -11.99
CA ALA A 37 -13.81 -12.06 -11.94
C ALA A 37 -14.89 -12.16 -10.84
N GLU A 38 -15.22 -13.38 -10.42
CA GLU A 38 -16.13 -13.70 -9.32
C GLU A 38 -15.55 -13.42 -7.92
N LEU A 39 -14.23 -13.27 -7.81
CA LEU A 39 -13.57 -12.83 -6.58
C LEU A 39 -13.65 -11.30 -6.53
N ALA A 40 -14.76 -10.79 -5.99
CA ALA A 40 -14.85 -9.40 -5.55
C ALA A 40 -13.84 -9.23 -4.41
N VAL A 41 -12.66 -8.71 -4.72
CA VAL A 41 -11.60 -8.48 -3.75
C VAL A 41 -11.19 -7.02 -3.73
N THR A 42 -10.82 -6.56 -2.54
CA THR A 42 -10.17 -5.28 -2.34
C THR A 42 -8.77 -5.56 -1.81
N SER A 43 -7.75 -4.90 -2.37
CA SER A 43 -6.40 -4.98 -1.79
C SER A 43 -6.39 -4.25 -0.44
N VAL A 44 -5.89 -4.92 0.59
CA VAL A 44 -5.94 -4.41 1.97
C VAL A 44 -4.57 -4.22 2.59
N ALA A 45 -3.55 -4.88 2.04
CA ALA A 45 -2.16 -4.69 2.42
C ALA A 45 -1.25 -5.03 1.24
N VAL A 46 -0.16 -4.27 1.11
CA VAL A 46 0.77 -4.39 -0.01
C VAL A 46 2.18 -4.20 0.49
N ASP A 47 2.99 -5.24 0.34
CA ASP A 47 4.44 -5.29 0.59
C ASP A 47 5.18 -5.50 -0.74
N PRO A 48 6.46 -5.11 -0.87
CA PRO A 48 7.26 -5.45 -2.06
C PRO A 48 7.29 -6.93 -2.43
N ASN A 49 7.04 -7.83 -1.47
CA ASN A 49 7.11 -9.29 -1.62
C ASN A 49 5.74 -9.98 -1.62
N TRP A 50 4.67 -9.34 -1.15
CA TRP A 50 3.34 -9.94 -1.10
C TRP A 50 2.21 -8.90 -1.16
N ILE A 51 1.06 -9.29 -1.69
CA ILE A 51 -0.16 -8.49 -1.67
C ILE A 51 -1.23 -9.30 -0.97
N ARG A 52 -1.97 -8.67 -0.07
CA ARG A 52 -3.16 -9.28 0.55
C ARG A 52 -4.41 -8.62 -0.02
N PHE A 53 -5.25 -9.48 -0.55
CA PHE A 53 -6.62 -9.16 -0.95
C PHE A 53 -7.56 -9.62 0.17
N MET A 54 -8.56 -8.80 0.53
CA MET A 54 -9.75 -9.28 1.25
C MET A 54 -10.87 -9.44 0.25
N GLN A 55 -11.61 -10.52 0.37
CA GLN A 55 -12.88 -10.67 -0.31
C GLN A 55 -13.83 -9.60 0.26
N THR A 56 -14.41 -8.78 -0.61
CA THR A 56 -15.58 -7.97 -0.24
C THR A 56 -16.72 -8.95 -0.14
N ASP A 57 -17.11 -9.28 1.09
CA ASP A 57 -18.37 -9.97 1.31
C ASP A 57 -19.47 -9.06 0.74
N ASP A 58 -20.15 -9.58 -0.27
CA ASP A 58 -21.38 -9.02 -0.80
C ASP A 58 -22.43 -9.11 0.31
N THR A 59 -22.36 -8.16 1.24
CA THR A 59 -23.28 -8.03 2.37
C THR A 59 -24.58 -7.45 1.85
N GLY A 60 -25.28 -8.26 1.05
CA GLY A 60 -26.73 -8.21 1.00
C GLY A 60 -27.26 -8.46 2.41
N ASP A 61 -28.06 -7.51 2.89
CA ASP A 61 -28.77 -7.51 4.17
C ASP A 61 -29.13 -8.91 4.69
N GLY A 62 -28.41 -9.39 5.70
CA GLY A 62 -28.77 -10.61 6.43
C GLY A 62 -27.81 -10.91 7.59
N PRO A 63 -28.31 -11.28 8.79
CA PRO A 63 -27.46 -11.65 9.90
C PRO A 63 -26.69 -12.95 9.60
N PRO A 64 -25.42 -13.07 10.04
CA PRO A 64 -24.57 -14.19 9.65
C PRO A 64 -25.04 -15.50 10.28
N GLN A 65 -25.50 -16.44 9.45
CA GLN A 65 -25.59 -17.84 9.84
C GLN A 65 -24.24 -18.52 9.60
N MET A 66 -23.59 -18.89 10.71
CA MET A 66 -22.46 -19.81 10.70
C MET A 66 -22.87 -21.15 10.08
N SER A 67 -22.31 -21.47 8.92
CA SER A 67 -22.24 -22.84 8.41
C SER A 67 -20.85 -23.05 7.82
N ARG A 68 -20.04 -23.83 8.54
CA ARG A 68 -18.75 -24.36 8.06
C ARG A 68 -18.98 -25.30 6.88
N PRO A 69 -18.16 -25.23 5.81
CA PRO A 69 -17.89 -26.39 4.99
C PRO A 69 -16.46 -26.90 5.18
N ASP A 70 -16.39 -28.21 5.34
CA ASP A 70 -15.22 -29.07 5.29
C ASP A 70 -14.64 -29.17 3.86
N HIS A 71 -13.30 -29.15 3.77
CA HIS A 71 -12.46 -29.73 2.70
C HIS A 71 -12.58 -29.19 1.25
N GLY A 72 -11.68 -28.25 0.90
CA GLY A 72 -11.34 -27.88 -0.48
C GLY A 72 -10.10 -26.98 -0.50
N MET A 73 -9.18 -27.18 -1.46
CA MET A 73 -7.83 -26.58 -1.54
C MET A 73 -7.68 -25.16 -0.97
N GLY A 74 -6.85 -25.03 0.07
CA GLY A 74 -6.60 -23.77 0.76
C GLY A 74 -5.80 -22.78 -0.08
N VAL A 75 -6.49 -21.75 -0.58
CA VAL A 75 -5.89 -20.42 -0.67
C VAL A 75 -5.81 -19.89 0.77
N TRP A 76 -4.60 -19.71 1.28
CA TRP A 76 -4.38 -19.21 2.64
C TRP A 76 -4.80 -17.75 2.72
N MET A 77 -6.06 -17.49 3.03
CA MET A 77 -6.54 -16.19 3.48
C MET A 77 -6.38 -16.13 5.01
N GLY A 78 -5.26 -15.58 5.46
CA GLY A 78 -5.08 -15.27 6.88
C GLY A 78 -6.09 -14.20 7.29
N VAL A 79 -7.08 -14.59 8.08
CA VAL A 79 -7.91 -13.66 8.84
C VAL A 79 -7.11 -13.35 10.11
N GLY A 80 -6.33 -12.28 10.07
CA GLY A 80 -5.70 -11.76 11.28
C GLY A 80 -6.78 -11.15 12.17
N GLU A 81 -6.94 -11.68 13.38
CA GLU A 81 -7.72 -11.03 14.44
C GLU A 81 -7.07 -9.67 14.74
N ALA A 82 -7.88 -8.61 14.81
CA ALA A 82 -7.42 -7.29 15.18
C ALA A 82 -6.76 -7.36 16.57
N SER A 83 -5.45 -7.09 16.63
CA SER A 83 -4.72 -7.00 17.89
C SER A 83 -5.22 -5.79 18.67
N ALA A 84 -5.36 -5.94 19.99
CA ALA A 84 -5.91 -4.93 20.90
C ALA A 84 -5.05 -3.66 21.08
N ASP A 85 -3.97 -3.48 20.31
CA ASP A 85 -3.09 -2.30 20.31
C ASP A 85 -3.53 -1.27 19.24
N ASP A 86 -4.84 -1.05 19.18
CA ASP A 86 -5.61 -0.54 18.04
C ASP A 86 -5.54 1.00 17.87
N ARG A 87 -4.40 1.63 18.21
CA ARG A 87 -4.23 3.10 18.07
C ARG A 87 -4.02 3.53 16.62
N LEU A 88 -3.54 2.63 15.76
CA LEU A 88 -3.19 2.97 14.38
C LEU A 88 -4.32 2.66 13.37
N SER A 89 -5.23 1.73 13.65
CA SER A 89 -6.05 1.07 12.64
C SER A 89 -7.30 1.81 12.16
N ALA A 90 -7.67 2.94 12.78
CA ALA A 90 -8.88 3.67 12.40
C ALA A 90 -8.66 4.48 11.11
N GLU A 91 -9.47 4.25 10.09
CA GLU A 91 -9.51 5.12 8.90
C GLU A 91 -9.88 6.55 9.31
N GLN A 92 -9.04 7.50 8.92
CA GLN A 92 -9.22 8.92 9.19
C GLN A 92 -9.76 9.61 7.94
N LEU A 93 -10.94 10.22 8.07
CA LEU A 93 -11.50 11.10 7.04
C LEU A 93 -10.84 12.47 7.11
N LEU A 94 -10.32 12.95 5.99
CA LEU A 94 -9.63 14.24 5.93
C LEU A 94 -10.25 15.20 4.89
N GLN A 95 -10.53 14.70 3.68
CA GLN A 95 -11.04 15.50 2.55
C GLN A 95 -10.22 16.78 2.26
N GLN A 96 -8.89 16.70 2.37
CA GLN A 96 -8.01 17.85 2.21
C GLN A 96 -7.66 18.07 0.73
N PRO A 97 -8.10 19.17 0.08
CA PRO A 97 -7.64 19.52 -1.25
C PRO A 97 -6.17 19.91 -1.21
N LEU A 98 -5.35 19.31 -2.09
CA LEU A 98 -3.93 19.64 -2.24
C LEU A 98 -3.65 20.35 -3.57
N LEU A 99 -4.36 19.97 -4.63
CA LEU A 99 -4.35 20.62 -5.94
C LEU A 99 -5.80 20.77 -6.43
N PRO A 100 -6.08 21.59 -7.46
CA PRO A 100 -7.44 21.76 -7.98
C PRO A 100 -8.13 20.44 -8.39
N THR A 101 -7.35 19.44 -8.81
CA THR A 101 -7.83 18.13 -9.26
C THR A 101 -7.44 16.98 -8.34
N VAL A 102 -6.80 17.24 -7.19
CA VAL A 102 -6.29 16.21 -6.28
C VAL A 102 -6.65 16.53 -4.82
N THR A 103 -7.40 15.63 -4.19
CA THR A 103 -7.79 15.71 -2.79
C THR A 103 -7.33 14.44 -2.07
N LEU A 104 -6.71 14.59 -0.89
CA LEU A 104 -6.52 13.44 0.01
C LEU A 104 -7.83 13.20 0.75
N HIS A 105 -8.57 12.16 0.37
CA HIS A 105 -9.89 11.89 0.91
C HIS A 105 -9.80 11.25 2.31
N ARG A 106 -8.97 10.20 2.44
CA ARG A 106 -8.77 9.45 3.68
C ARG A 106 -7.32 8.98 3.80
N TYR A 107 -6.92 8.64 5.02
CA TYR A 107 -5.75 7.83 5.25
C TYR A 107 -6.01 6.77 6.33
N ARG A 108 -5.20 5.71 6.33
CA ARG A 108 -5.15 4.70 7.38
C ARG A 108 -3.70 4.37 7.66
N VAL A 109 -3.37 4.20 8.93
CA VAL A 109 -2.07 3.69 9.35
C VAL A 109 -2.30 2.32 9.96
N GLN A 110 -1.32 1.44 9.91
CA GLN A 110 -1.35 0.21 10.70
C GLN A 110 0.07 -0.29 10.84
N ASP A 111 0.28 -1.16 11.81
CA ASP A 111 1.49 -1.96 11.86
C ASP A 111 1.54 -2.89 10.64
N THR A 112 2.74 -3.07 10.09
CA THR A 112 2.95 -4.07 9.04
C THR A 112 2.52 -5.42 9.60
N PRO A 113 1.52 -6.10 8.99
CA PRO A 113 1.10 -7.40 9.45
C PRO A 113 2.21 -8.42 9.18
N HIS A 114 2.34 -9.41 10.07
CA HIS A 114 3.30 -10.50 9.87
C HIS A 114 3.06 -11.18 8.53
N SER A 115 4.13 -11.38 7.76
CA SER A 115 4.03 -12.07 6.49
C SER A 115 3.57 -13.50 6.73
N PRO A 116 2.54 -14.02 6.02
CA PRO A 116 2.20 -15.44 6.08
C PRO A 116 3.36 -16.33 5.56
N LEU A 117 4.31 -15.74 4.83
CA LEU A 117 5.54 -16.40 4.38
C LEU A 117 6.62 -16.48 5.47
N ALA A 118 6.42 -15.83 6.61
CA ALA A 118 7.28 -15.90 7.79
C ALA A 118 7.64 -17.35 8.15
N ALA A 119 6.65 -18.24 8.09
CA ALA A 119 6.79 -19.65 8.41
C ALA A 119 7.74 -20.41 7.45
N TYR A 120 8.03 -19.84 6.28
CA TYR A 120 8.82 -20.49 5.22
C TYR A 120 10.16 -19.81 4.96
N ARG A 121 10.34 -18.56 5.41
CA ARG A 121 11.57 -17.78 5.26
C ARG A 121 11.74 -16.84 6.45
N GLU A 122 12.62 -17.18 7.39
CA GLU A 122 12.96 -16.36 8.56
C GLU A 122 13.29 -14.89 8.21
N PRO A 123 14.05 -14.56 7.15
CA PRO A 123 14.34 -13.16 6.83
C PRO A 123 13.12 -12.34 6.40
N ILE A 124 12.00 -12.99 6.04
CA ILE A 124 10.72 -12.36 5.68
C ILE A 124 9.77 -12.29 6.89
N ALA A 125 10.05 -13.07 7.94
CA ALA A 125 9.22 -13.15 9.14
C ALA A 125 9.27 -11.88 10.00
N ASP A 126 10.41 -11.21 10.00
CA ASP A 126 10.74 -10.11 10.92
C ASP A 126 10.67 -8.73 10.26
N ALA A 127 9.96 -8.59 9.14
CA ALA A 127 9.74 -7.30 8.50
C ALA A 127 8.78 -6.44 9.37
N GLU A 128 9.33 -5.83 10.41
CA GLU A 128 8.65 -4.81 11.20
C GLU A 128 8.52 -3.50 10.41
N GLY A 129 7.45 -2.76 10.66
CA GLY A 129 7.24 -1.50 9.98
C GLY A 129 5.89 -0.87 10.24
N VAL A 130 5.63 0.15 9.43
CA VAL A 130 4.35 0.85 9.36
C VAL A 130 3.86 0.83 7.92
N ASP A 131 2.60 0.46 7.75
CA ASP A 131 1.88 0.61 6.49
C ASP A 131 1.02 1.89 6.55
N LEU A 132 1.14 2.75 5.55
CA LEU A 132 0.31 3.93 5.35
C LEU A 132 -0.49 3.79 4.06
N PHE A 133 -1.81 3.86 4.17
CA PHE A 133 -2.72 3.85 3.03
C PHE A 133 -3.27 5.25 2.82
N LEU A 134 -3.06 5.79 1.62
CA LEU A 134 -3.67 7.04 1.20
C LEU A 134 -4.78 6.76 0.19
N LEU A 135 -5.94 7.39 0.36
CA LEU A 135 -7.02 7.35 -0.62
C LEU A 135 -7.17 8.72 -1.25
N TRP A 136 -6.73 8.83 -2.50
CA TRP A 136 -6.80 10.05 -3.29
C TRP A 136 -8.12 10.13 -4.01
N GLN A 137 -8.74 11.30 -4.04
CA GLN A 137 -9.79 11.64 -5.00
C GLN A 137 -9.16 12.49 -6.10
N VAL A 138 -9.24 12.03 -7.35
CA VAL A 138 -8.71 12.71 -8.53
C VAL A 138 -9.83 13.05 -9.50
N ALA A 139 -9.86 14.30 -9.95
CA ALA A 139 -10.78 14.70 -11.01
C ALA A 139 -10.46 13.90 -12.29
N GLU A 140 -11.50 13.43 -12.99
CA GLU A 140 -11.38 12.66 -14.25
C GLU A 140 -10.68 11.29 -14.11
N GLY A 141 -10.49 10.79 -12.88
CA GLY A 141 -9.92 9.47 -12.62
C GLY A 141 -8.41 9.35 -12.93
N ALA A 142 -7.72 10.46 -13.23
CA ALA A 142 -6.32 10.44 -13.66
C ALA A 142 -5.43 11.29 -12.75
N TRP A 143 -4.29 10.73 -12.35
CA TRP A 143 -3.27 11.49 -11.64
C TRP A 143 -2.56 12.49 -12.58
N PRO A 144 -2.29 13.74 -12.16
CA PRO A 144 -1.60 14.71 -13.00
C PRO A 144 -0.21 14.23 -13.45
N ALA A 145 0.04 14.25 -14.77
CA ALA A 145 1.23 13.64 -15.36
C ALA A 145 2.57 14.29 -14.94
N ASP A 146 2.54 15.52 -14.46
CA ASP A 146 3.70 16.31 -14.05
C ASP A 146 3.91 16.32 -12.52
N VAL A 147 3.05 15.65 -11.75
CA VAL A 147 3.09 15.66 -10.27
C VAL A 147 3.59 14.33 -9.74
N ALA A 148 4.61 14.39 -8.88
CA ALA A 148 5.12 13.28 -8.10
C ALA A 148 4.76 13.44 -6.61
N ILE A 149 4.93 12.36 -5.83
CA ILE A 149 4.59 12.24 -4.42
C ILE A 149 5.83 11.81 -3.65
N SER A 150 6.14 12.51 -2.56
CA SER A 150 7.10 12.08 -1.53
C SER A 150 6.34 11.86 -0.24
N VAL A 151 6.47 10.70 0.37
CA VAL A 151 5.92 10.41 1.70
C VAL A 151 7.08 10.14 2.65
N ARG A 152 7.07 10.82 3.79
CA ARG A 152 8.16 10.78 4.79
C ARG A 152 7.57 10.58 6.16
N LEU A 153 7.99 9.55 6.89
CA LEU A 153 7.53 9.37 8.27
C LEU A 153 8.13 10.44 9.19
N THR A 154 7.38 10.83 10.23
CA THR A 154 7.82 11.80 11.23
C THR A 154 7.82 11.22 12.64
N ALA A 155 8.70 11.77 13.47
CA ALA A 155 8.76 11.57 14.91
C ALA A 155 8.97 12.93 15.58
N ALA A 156 8.11 13.30 16.52
CA ALA A 156 8.07 14.61 17.17
C ALA A 156 8.07 15.79 16.17
N GLY A 157 7.38 15.61 15.02
CA GLY A 157 7.32 16.58 13.94
C GLY A 157 8.58 16.71 13.06
N ALA A 158 9.61 15.90 13.29
CA ALA A 158 10.80 15.83 12.44
C ALA A 158 10.77 14.61 11.52
N VAL A 159 11.29 14.72 10.29
CA VAL A 159 11.39 13.60 9.36
C VAL A 159 12.39 12.56 9.88
N ILE A 160 12.00 11.29 9.88
CA ILE A 160 12.87 10.16 10.21
C ILE A 160 13.78 9.89 8.99
N GLU A 161 15.10 9.87 9.21
CA GLU A 161 16.08 9.62 8.15
C GLU A 161 15.88 8.23 7.53
N GLY A 162 15.91 8.15 6.20
CA GLY A 162 15.73 6.89 5.46
C GLY A 162 14.28 6.41 5.35
N ALA A 163 13.34 6.97 6.12
CA ALA A 163 11.92 6.62 6.06
C ALA A 163 11.16 7.47 5.02
N GLN A 164 11.66 7.48 3.78
CA GLN A 164 11.09 8.24 2.65
C GLN A 164 10.82 7.33 1.45
N ILE A 165 9.68 7.53 0.82
CA ILE A 165 9.31 6.87 -0.45
C ILE A 165 8.86 7.93 -1.44
N ASP A 166 9.51 7.98 -2.59
CA ASP A 166 9.19 8.86 -3.72
C ASP A 166 8.55 8.05 -4.86
N ARG A 167 7.49 8.60 -5.46
CA ARG A 167 6.80 8.00 -6.61
C ARG A 167 6.34 9.08 -7.59
N ASN A 168 6.37 8.76 -8.89
CA ASN A 168 5.88 9.68 -9.93
C ASN A 168 4.35 9.73 -10.03
N ARG A 169 3.64 8.86 -9.32
CA ARG A 169 2.18 8.76 -9.25
C ARG A 169 1.79 7.76 -8.14
N PRO A 170 0.52 7.72 -7.71
CA PRO A 170 0.02 6.66 -6.84
C PRO A 170 0.32 5.28 -7.41
N ALA A 171 0.46 4.29 -6.51
CA ALA A 171 0.51 2.90 -6.90
C ALA A 171 -0.62 2.56 -7.87
N THR A 172 -0.26 2.24 -9.12
CA THR A 172 -1.25 1.91 -10.13
C THR A 172 -1.80 0.52 -9.82
N GLY A 173 -3.11 0.30 -10.01
CA GLY A 173 -3.75 -1.02 -9.92
C GLY A 173 -4.97 -1.14 -9.01
N LEU A 174 -5.27 -0.12 -8.20
CA LEU A 174 -6.40 -0.14 -7.27
C LEU A 174 -7.38 0.99 -7.56
N ASN A 175 -7.89 1.02 -8.79
CA ASN A 175 -9.11 1.78 -9.04
C ASN A 175 -10.21 1.09 -8.22
N VAL A 176 -10.77 1.81 -7.26
CA VAL A 176 -11.94 1.31 -6.55
C VAL A 176 -13.11 1.29 -7.55
N PRO A 177 -13.83 0.18 -7.72
CA PRO A 177 -15.00 0.14 -8.60
C PRO A 177 -15.98 1.24 -8.20
N GLY A 178 -16.34 2.13 -9.13
CA GLY A 178 -17.37 3.16 -8.89
C GLY A 178 -16.93 4.63 -8.84
N GLY A 179 -15.66 4.98 -9.09
CA GLY A 179 -15.30 6.36 -9.44
C GLY A 179 -14.04 6.90 -8.77
N ASP A 180 -13.48 7.96 -9.38
CA ASP A 180 -12.55 9.03 -8.97
C ASP A 180 -11.52 8.82 -7.86
N TYR A 181 -11.35 7.61 -7.33
CA TYR A 181 -10.50 7.32 -6.19
C TYR A 181 -9.33 6.42 -6.57
N LEU A 182 -8.14 6.78 -6.10
CA LEU A 182 -6.90 6.01 -6.24
C LEU A 182 -6.40 5.61 -4.85
N SER A 183 -6.28 4.31 -4.60
CA SER A 183 -5.60 3.81 -3.39
C SER A 183 -4.09 3.79 -3.60
N ASP A 184 -3.35 4.25 -2.60
CA ASP A 184 -1.90 4.41 -2.65
C ASP A 184 -1.24 3.94 -1.35
N PRO A 185 -0.89 2.64 -1.28
CA PRO A 185 -0.26 2.05 -0.10
C PRO A 185 1.25 2.29 -0.08
N TYR A 186 1.77 2.54 1.10
CA TYR A 186 3.18 2.71 1.42
C TYR A 186 3.56 1.77 2.54
N HIS A 187 4.69 1.09 2.40
CA HIS A 187 5.26 0.22 3.43
C HIS A 187 6.62 0.76 3.82
N PHE A 188 6.81 1.03 5.11
CA PHE A 188 8.07 1.48 5.67
C PHE A 188 8.63 0.40 6.59
N ALA A 189 9.67 -0.30 6.13
CA ALA A 189 10.43 -1.22 6.96
C ALA A 189 11.23 -0.43 8.00
N LEU A 190 11.00 -0.71 9.28
CA LEU A 190 11.57 0.03 10.41
C LEU A 190 12.01 -0.94 11.49
N THR A 191 12.97 -0.53 12.33
CA THR A 191 13.23 -1.23 13.60
C THR A 191 12.10 -0.96 14.59
N ALA A 192 11.89 -1.85 15.56
CA ALA A 192 10.96 -1.63 16.67
C ALA A 192 11.10 -0.25 17.33
N GLU A 193 12.34 0.19 17.56
CA GLU A 193 12.64 1.50 18.15
C GLU A 193 12.19 2.65 17.24
N ALA A 194 12.54 2.61 15.96
CA ALA A 194 12.14 3.65 15.01
C ALA A 194 10.62 3.69 14.82
N LYS A 195 9.98 2.51 14.73
CA LYS A 195 8.53 2.36 14.64
C LYS A 195 7.82 2.98 15.86
N ALA A 196 8.31 2.72 17.07
CA ALA A 196 7.73 3.26 18.30
C ALA A 196 7.82 4.80 18.40
N ALA A 197 8.73 5.42 17.64
CA ALA A 197 8.87 6.87 17.58
C ALA A 197 7.97 7.53 16.52
N VAL A 198 7.38 6.78 15.59
CA VAL A 198 6.56 7.34 14.50
C VAL A 198 5.26 7.93 15.05
N ASP A 199 5.04 9.22 14.79
CA ASP A 199 3.84 9.96 15.21
C ASP A 199 3.10 10.64 14.05
N GLY A 200 3.58 10.45 12.82
CA GLY A 200 3.02 11.13 11.67
C GLY A 200 3.71 10.84 10.34
N ALA A 201 3.26 11.55 9.31
CA ALA A 201 3.91 11.59 8.01
C ALA A 201 3.79 12.97 7.37
N LEU A 202 4.83 13.38 6.68
CA LEU A 202 4.82 14.52 5.76
C LEU A 202 4.60 14.00 4.34
N ILE A 203 3.50 14.42 3.73
CA ILE A 203 3.20 14.20 2.33
C ILE A 203 3.58 15.46 1.55
N ILE A 204 4.36 15.29 0.49
CA ILE A 204 4.77 16.36 -0.40
C ILE A 204 4.35 15.99 -1.82
N LEU A 205 3.56 16.85 -2.45
CA LEU A 205 3.38 16.80 -3.90
C LEU A 205 4.39 17.74 -4.53
N TYR A 206 5.12 17.28 -5.54
CA TYR A 206 6.16 18.06 -6.18
C TYR A 206 6.19 17.87 -7.70
N ARG A 207 6.73 18.86 -8.42
CA ARG A 207 7.02 18.77 -9.85
C ARG A 207 8.53 18.64 -10.05
N PRO A 208 9.03 17.61 -10.72
CA PRO A 208 10.43 17.55 -11.14
C PRO A 208 10.76 18.73 -12.07
N THR A 209 11.98 19.24 -11.96
CA THR A 209 12.55 20.27 -12.84
C THR A 209 13.96 19.87 -13.26
N ASP A 210 14.51 20.53 -14.27
CA ASP A 210 15.88 20.25 -14.75
C ASP A 210 16.97 20.39 -13.66
N GLY A 211 16.69 21.17 -12.61
CA GLY A 211 17.60 21.43 -11.48
C GLY A 211 17.18 20.77 -10.17
N GLY A 212 16.16 19.91 -10.16
CA GLY A 212 15.64 19.28 -8.94
C GLY A 212 14.13 19.15 -8.94
N PHE A 213 13.46 19.82 -8.00
CA PHE A 213 12.01 19.77 -7.88
C PHE A 213 11.46 21.05 -7.24
N VAL A 214 10.17 21.28 -7.44
CA VAL A 214 9.39 22.31 -6.74
C VAL A 214 8.22 21.68 -6.01
N ASN A 215 8.10 21.96 -4.72
CA ASN A 215 6.94 21.52 -3.94
C ASN A 215 5.72 22.32 -4.38
N VAL A 216 4.64 21.62 -4.72
CA VAL A 216 3.37 22.23 -5.16
C VAL A 216 2.27 22.09 -4.11
N ALA A 217 2.38 21.12 -3.19
CA ALA A 217 1.57 21.02 -1.98
C ALA A 217 2.33 20.26 -0.89
N GLN A 218 1.98 20.50 0.36
CA GLN A 218 2.48 19.77 1.52
C GLN A 218 1.35 19.55 2.53
N LEU A 219 1.38 18.40 3.19
CA LEU A 219 0.42 18.03 4.23
C LEU A 219 1.11 17.22 5.30
N ALA A 220 1.03 17.67 6.55
CA ALA A 220 1.44 16.90 7.70
C ALA A 220 0.22 16.11 8.22
N LEU A 221 0.40 14.80 8.36
CA LEU A 221 -0.51 13.89 9.05
C LEU A 221 0.08 13.60 10.44
N ALA A 222 -0.80 13.49 11.43
CA ALA A 222 -0.44 13.08 12.79
C ALA A 222 -1.38 11.96 13.25
N TRP A 223 -0.88 11.04 14.06
CA TRP A 223 -1.66 9.95 14.65
C TRP A 223 -1.17 9.57 16.05
#